data_AF-A0A644UY27-F1
#
_entry.id   AF-A0A644UY27-F1
#
_cell.length_a   1.000
_cell.length_b   1.000
_cell.length_c   1.000
_cell.angle_alpha   90.00
_cell.angle_beta   90.00
_cell.angle_gamma   90.00
#
_symmetry.space_group_name_H-M   'P 1'
#
loop_
_entity.id
_entity.type
_entity.pdbx_description
1 polymer ?
#
loop_
_entity_poly.entity_id
_entity_poly.type
_entity_poly.pdbx_seq_one_letter_code
_entity_poly.pdbx_strand_id
1 'polypeptide(L)'
;MRRQNSNRKSKNELFFQQLEKRLSSFKLYERNKYSEGEDEVWQKIQEGIIIQKRAKVKRLVYLVISSAACLLFLLGIANHLIPFASLIDKEIRLADVPVPDIASDSIMLYTSPDNFLKVEDHSSITYNKEGSVLVKSKTIAHIDHKKEAKGKLFNQIIVPPGKRTNVVFADGTKICVNAGTRVVYPEVFSDDSREIYVEGEIYLEVFRDESRPFIVRTEKMNVRVLGTTFNISAYKNQTESSVVLVEGKVEVELINKQKIKVSPNEMVLLSGGEMNKKIVDVYDYISWKDNLLKLNAEPLHKVLYKLSNYYGRKILFDNTLASIPISGKLDLRDNLEDVINILAETAPIIITNTDDTIIVKKK
;
A
#
# COMPACT_ATOMS: atom_id res chain seq x y z
N MET A 1 -81.31 6.47 -115.62
CA MET A 1 -80.46 5.73 -114.65
C MET A 1 -79.28 6.50 -114.03
N ARG A 2 -78.92 7.75 -114.43
CA ARG A 2 -77.74 8.46 -113.84
C ARG A 2 -77.96 9.23 -112.53
N ARG A 3 -79.21 9.53 -112.12
CA ARG A 3 -79.49 10.32 -110.88
C ARG A 3 -79.44 9.52 -109.56
N GLN A 4 -79.58 8.20 -109.59
CA GLN A 4 -79.58 7.38 -108.36
C GLN A 4 -78.17 7.10 -107.81
N ASN A 5 -77.13 7.08 -108.64
CA ASN A 5 -75.76 6.80 -108.19
C ASN A 5 -75.09 7.98 -107.45
N SER A 6 -75.43 9.22 -107.79
CA SER A 6 -74.87 10.41 -107.12
C SER A 6 -75.36 10.55 -105.67
N ASN A 7 -76.61 10.17 -105.40
CA ASN A 7 -77.22 10.33 -104.08
C ASN A 7 -76.74 9.27 -103.07
N ARG A 8 -76.31 8.10 -103.58
CA ARG A 8 -75.76 7.01 -102.76
C ARG A 8 -74.33 7.30 -102.29
N LYS A 9 -73.53 7.97 -103.14
CA LYS A 9 -72.14 8.36 -102.80
C LYS A 9 -72.08 9.44 -101.72
N SER A 10 -72.94 10.46 -101.82
CA SER A 10 -73.06 11.54 -100.82
C SER A 10 -73.52 11.03 -99.45
N LYS A 11 -74.46 10.09 -99.38
CA LYS A 11 -74.91 9.49 -98.11
C LYS A 11 -73.80 8.68 -97.42
N ASN A 12 -72.96 7.99 -98.18
CA ASN A 12 -71.85 7.23 -97.63
C ASN A 12 -70.76 8.14 -97.05
N GLU A 13 -70.39 9.23 -97.73
CA GLU A 13 -69.42 10.21 -97.20
C GLU A 13 -69.92 10.85 -95.90
N LEU A 14 -71.20 11.21 -95.83
CA LEU A 14 -71.80 11.77 -94.60
C LEU A 14 -71.75 10.76 -93.44
N PHE A 15 -72.01 9.48 -93.72
CA PHE A 15 -71.92 8.42 -92.72
C PHE A 15 -70.51 8.27 -92.16
N PHE A 16 -69.49 8.22 -93.03
CA PHE A 16 -68.10 8.09 -92.59
C PHE A 16 -67.61 9.31 -91.79
N GLN A 17 -67.99 10.53 -92.19
CA GLN A 17 -67.67 11.74 -91.41
C GLN A 17 -68.30 11.72 -90.01
N GLN A 18 -69.54 11.23 -89.87
CA GLN A 18 -70.18 11.09 -88.56
C GLN A 18 -69.50 10.01 -87.71
N LEU A 19 -69.01 8.94 -88.35
CA LEU A 19 -68.33 7.84 -87.68
C LEU A 19 -66.95 8.26 -87.14
N GLU A 20 -66.18 9.01 -87.92
CA GLU A 20 -64.91 9.59 -87.48
C GLU A 20 -65.09 10.57 -86.31
N LYS A 21 -66.14 11.40 -86.37
CA LYS A 21 -66.45 12.36 -85.30
C LYS A 21 -66.84 11.66 -83.99
N ARG A 22 -67.53 10.52 -84.07
CA ARG A 22 -67.85 9.69 -82.89
C ARG A 22 -66.63 8.95 -82.34
N LEU A 23 -65.77 8.42 -83.22
CA LEU A 23 -64.52 7.77 -82.83
C LEU A 23 -63.56 8.73 -82.12
N SER A 24 -63.45 9.97 -82.59
CA SER A 24 -62.61 10.98 -81.93
C SER A 24 -63.16 11.39 -80.57
N SER A 25 -64.48 11.58 -80.43
CA SER A 25 -65.10 11.84 -79.13
C SER A 25 -64.95 10.67 -78.14
N PHE A 26 -65.01 9.42 -78.64
CA PHE A 26 -64.84 8.24 -77.81
C PHE A 26 -63.40 8.10 -77.31
N LYS A 27 -62.40 8.30 -78.19
CA LYS A 27 -60.99 8.33 -77.80
C LYS A 27 -60.66 9.44 -76.79
N LEU A 28 -61.31 10.60 -76.92
CA LEU A 28 -61.15 11.69 -75.96
C LEU A 28 -61.76 11.35 -74.59
N TYR A 29 -62.92 10.69 -74.58
CA TYR A 29 -63.59 10.22 -73.37
C TYR A 29 -62.78 9.12 -72.66
N GLU A 30 -62.25 8.12 -73.38
CA GLU A 30 -61.39 7.10 -72.77
C GLU A 30 -60.09 7.71 -72.23
N ARG A 31 -59.45 8.64 -72.95
CA ARG A 31 -58.22 9.29 -72.48
C ARG A 31 -58.45 10.09 -71.19
N ASN A 32 -59.57 10.79 -71.07
CA ASN A 32 -59.88 11.58 -69.88
C ASN A 32 -60.39 10.73 -68.70
N LYS A 33 -61.11 9.63 -68.97
CA LYS A 33 -61.69 8.77 -67.91
C LYS A 33 -60.63 8.01 -67.10
N TYR A 34 -59.47 7.73 -67.67
CA TYR A 34 -58.37 7.04 -66.99
C TYR A 34 -57.25 7.98 -66.50
N SER A 35 -57.29 9.28 -66.80
CA SER A 35 -56.27 10.24 -66.34
C SER A 35 -56.67 11.05 -65.10
N GLU A 36 -57.96 11.31 -64.88
CA GLU A 36 -58.43 12.06 -63.70
C GLU A 36 -58.66 11.13 -62.51
N GLY A 37 -57.62 10.92 -61.70
CA GLY A 37 -57.74 10.30 -60.38
C GLY A 37 -56.68 9.25 -60.03
N GLU A 38 -55.88 8.79 -61.00
CA GLU A 38 -54.78 7.86 -60.71
C GLU A 38 -53.73 8.52 -59.80
N ASP A 39 -53.35 9.76 -60.07
CA ASP A 39 -52.32 10.47 -59.30
C ASP A 39 -52.72 10.67 -57.83
N GLU A 40 -53.99 11.01 -57.55
CA GLU A 40 -54.49 11.14 -56.17
C GLU A 40 -54.53 9.80 -55.43
N VAL A 41 -54.94 8.73 -56.12
CA VAL A 41 -54.97 7.38 -55.53
C VAL A 41 -53.54 6.89 -55.26
N TRP A 42 -52.62 7.10 -56.20
CA TRP A 42 -51.21 6.78 -56.03
C TRP A 42 -50.57 7.61 -54.92
N GLN A 43 -50.92 8.90 -54.80
CA GLN A 43 -50.43 9.75 -53.72
C GLN A 43 -50.90 9.24 -52.35
N LYS A 44 -52.18 8.87 -52.19
CA LYS A 44 -52.70 8.28 -50.95
C LYS A 44 -52.07 6.93 -50.61
N ILE A 45 -51.80 6.09 -51.63
CA ILE A 45 -51.09 4.82 -51.44
C ILE A 45 -49.64 5.06 -50.99
N GLN A 46 -48.92 6.00 -51.61
CA GLN A 46 -47.55 6.35 -51.23
C GLN A 46 -47.50 6.94 -49.82
N GLU A 47 -48.41 7.86 -49.47
CA GLU A 47 -48.53 8.43 -48.13
C GLU A 47 -48.82 7.34 -47.07
N GLY A 48 -49.74 6.41 -47.35
CA GLY A 48 -50.02 5.26 -46.50
C GLY A 48 -48.83 4.34 -46.28
N ILE A 49 -48.07 4.05 -47.35
CA ILE A 49 -46.83 3.23 -47.27
C ILE A 49 -45.75 3.94 -46.45
N ILE A 50 -45.57 5.26 -46.62
CA ILE A 50 -44.59 6.05 -45.87
C ILE A 50 -44.94 6.09 -44.38
N ILE A 51 -46.22 6.29 -44.03
CA ILE A 51 -46.69 6.30 -42.64
C ILE A 51 -46.47 4.93 -41.98
N GLN A 52 -46.81 3.84 -42.67
CA GLN A 52 -46.60 2.48 -42.15
C GLN A 52 -45.10 2.16 -41.99
N LYS A 53 -44.24 2.58 -42.92
CA LYS A 53 -42.78 2.43 -42.79
C LYS A 53 -42.24 3.23 -41.60
N ARG A 54 -42.66 4.49 -41.42
CA ARG A 54 -42.25 5.33 -40.27
C ARG A 54 -42.71 4.74 -38.93
N ALA A 55 -43.92 4.20 -38.85
CA ALA A 55 -44.43 3.54 -37.64
C ALA A 55 -43.63 2.26 -37.30
N LYS A 56 -43.29 1.44 -38.31
CA LYS A 56 -42.43 0.26 -38.13
C LYS A 56 -41.01 0.65 -37.68
N VAL A 57 -40.42 1.69 -38.27
CA VAL A 57 -39.09 2.19 -37.87
C VAL A 57 -39.11 2.75 -36.45
N LYS A 58 -40.11 3.55 -36.07
CA LYS A 58 -40.24 4.05 -34.70
C LYS A 58 -40.38 2.91 -33.69
N ARG A 59 -41.21 1.90 -33.99
CA ARG A 59 -41.37 0.71 -33.12
C ARG A 59 -40.05 -0.06 -32.97
N LEU A 60 -39.27 -0.21 -34.05
CA LEU A 60 -37.96 -0.85 -34.01
C LEU A 60 -36.97 -0.04 -33.15
N VAL A 61 -36.93 1.29 -33.32
CA VAL A 61 -36.08 2.18 -32.54
C VAL A 61 -36.43 2.13 -31.04
N TYR A 62 -37.71 2.14 -30.68
CA TYR A 62 -38.13 2.00 -29.27
C TYR A 62 -37.74 0.63 -28.67
N LEU A 63 -37.82 -0.45 -29.44
CA LEU A 63 -37.36 -1.78 -29.00
C LEU A 63 -35.84 -1.83 -28.80
N VAL A 64 -35.06 -1.19 -29.68
CA VAL A 64 -33.59 -1.11 -29.55
C VAL A 64 -33.18 -0.23 -28.36
N ILE A 65 -33.83 0.92 -28.15
CA ILE A 65 -33.54 1.80 -27.00
C ILE A 65 -33.92 1.11 -25.68
N SER A 66 -35.07 0.44 -25.63
CA SER A 66 -35.52 -0.28 -24.44
C SER A 66 -34.58 -1.45 -24.07
N SER A 67 -34.14 -2.22 -25.07
CA SER A 67 -33.18 -3.32 -24.85
C SER A 67 -31.79 -2.81 -24.40
N ALA A 68 -31.32 -1.69 -24.96
CA ALA A 68 -30.08 -1.04 -24.51
C ALA A 68 -30.19 -0.52 -23.06
N ALA A 69 -31.32 0.08 -22.69
CA ALA A 69 -31.56 0.54 -21.32
C ALA A 69 -31.61 -0.63 -20.31
N CYS A 70 -32.25 -1.75 -20.68
CA CYS A 70 -32.26 -2.97 -19.86
C CYS A 70 -30.84 -3.55 -19.70
N LEU A 71 -30.02 -3.55 -20.75
CA LEU A 71 -28.62 -4.01 -20.68
C LEU A 71 -27.78 -3.13 -19.75
N LEU A 72 -27.91 -1.80 -19.84
CA LEU A 72 -27.21 -0.86 -18.95
C LEU A 72 -27.68 -0.98 -17.50
N PHE A 73 -28.98 -1.19 -17.28
CA PHE A 73 -29.54 -1.41 -15.94
C PHE A 73 -29.07 -2.75 -15.35
N LEU A 74 -29.04 -3.82 -16.15
CA LEU A 74 -28.48 -5.12 -15.75
C LEU A 74 -26.97 -5.04 -15.50
N LEU A 75 -26.21 -4.29 -16.29
CA LEU A 75 -24.78 -4.05 -16.05
C LEU A 75 -24.54 -3.23 -14.78
N GLY A 76 -25.37 -2.21 -14.53
CA GLY A 76 -25.30 -1.41 -13.30
C GLY A 76 -25.66 -2.23 -12.05
N ILE A 77 -26.71 -3.05 -12.13
CA ILE A 77 -27.09 -3.99 -11.06
C ILE A 77 -26.02 -5.06 -10.88
N ALA A 78 -25.47 -5.63 -11.96
CA ALA A 78 -24.37 -6.59 -11.87
C ALA A 78 -23.14 -5.95 -11.21
N ASN A 79 -22.80 -4.70 -11.54
CA ASN A 79 -21.69 -3.98 -10.90
C ASN A 79 -21.97 -3.64 -9.43
N HIS A 80 -23.24 -3.56 -9.02
CA HIS A 80 -23.65 -3.28 -7.64
C HIS A 80 -23.90 -4.55 -6.81
N LEU A 81 -24.20 -5.69 -7.46
CA LEU A 81 -24.47 -7.00 -6.85
C LEU A 81 -23.27 -7.96 -6.91
N ILE A 82 -22.30 -7.72 -7.79
CA ILE A 82 -20.95 -8.27 -7.60
C ILE A 82 -20.40 -7.47 -6.42
N PRO A 83 -20.33 -8.01 -5.19
CA PRO A 83 -19.44 -7.41 -4.23
C PRO A 83 -18.11 -7.32 -4.96
N PHE A 84 -17.47 -6.15 -4.94
CA PHE A 84 -16.02 -6.07 -5.06
C PHE A 84 -15.49 -6.81 -3.83
N ALA A 85 -15.68 -8.14 -3.81
CA ALA A 85 -14.82 -9.11 -3.21
C ALA A 85 -13.54 -8.86 -3.97
N SER A 86 -12.85 -7.85 -3.47
CA SER A 86 -11.53 -7.50 -3.83
C SER A 86 -10.80 -8.82 -3.99
N LEU A 87 -10.30 -9.06 -5.19
CA LEU A 87 -9.14 -9.91 -5.40
C LEU A 87 -7.97 -9.23 -4.68
N ILE A 88 -8.11 -8.99 -3.37
CA ILE A 88 -7.01 -8.97 -2.44
C ILE A 88 -6.61 -10.43 -2.46
N ASP A 89 -5.72 -10.75 -3.39
CA ASP A 89 -4.61 -11.64 -3.08
C ASP A 89 -4.28 -11.34 -1.62
N LYS A 90 -4.43 -12.33 -0.73
CA LYS A 90 -4.28 -12.13 0.71
C LYS A 90 -2.82 -11.79 0.95
N GLU A 91 -2.42 -10.56 0.62
CA GLU A 91 -1.07 -10.05 0.74
C GLU A 91 -0.78 -10.19 2.21
N ILE A 92 0.14 -11.11 2.51
CA ILE A 92 0.63 -11.32 3.86
C ILE A 92 1.08 -9.94 4.32
N ARG A 93 0.43 -9.39 5.36
CA ARG A 93 0.86 -8.13 5.93
C ARG A 93 2.21 -8.39 6.58
N LEU A 94 3.12 -7.42 6.54
CA LEU A 94 4.42 -7.52 7.21
C LEU A 94 4.28 -7.92 8.70
N ALA A 95 3.19 -7.51 9.35
CA ALA A 95 2.86 -7.86 10.73
C ALA A 95 2.44 -9.34 10.92
N ASP A 96 1.89 -9.98 9.89
CA ASP A 96 1.37 -11.35 9.94
C ASP A 96 2.46 -12.41 9.64
N VAL A 97 3.67 -11.99 9.27
CA VAL A 97 4.79 -12.91 9.08
C VAL A 97 5.05 -13.62 10.42
N PRO A 98 5.05 -14.96 10.48
CA PRO A 98 5.29 -15.68 11.72
C PRO A 98 6.64 -15.31 12.34
N VAL A 99 6.70 -15.33 13.67
CA VAL A 99 7.96 -15.30 14.42
C VAL A 99 8.46 -16.75 14.48
N PRO A 100 9.64 -17.08 13.93
CA PRO A 100 10.22 -18.41 14.04
C PRO A 100 10.38 -18.83 15.51
N ASP A 101 10.01 -20.06 15.82
CA ASP A 101 10.02 -20.64 17.17
C ASP A 101 11.43 -21.10 17.62
N ILE A 102 12.45 -20.32 17.28
CA ILE A 102 13.85 -20.62 17.60
C ILE A 102 14.36 -19.51 18.50
N ALA A 103 14.31 -19.76 19.81
CA ALA A 103 15.08 -18.98 20.76
C ALA A 103 16.57 -19.20 20.46
N SER A 104 17.23 -18.15 19.96
CA SER A 104 18.66 -18.16 19.66
C SER A 104 19.33 -16.98 20.34
N ASP A 105 20.47 -17.24 20.96
CA ASP A 105 21.35 -16.17 21.44
C ASP A 105 22.07 -15.47 20.27
N SER A 106 21.88 -15.90 19.02
CA SER A 106 22.49 -15.30 17.83
C SER A 106 21.51 -14.41 17.08
N ILE A 107 22.03 -13.43 16.35
CA ILE A 107 21.22 -12.64 15.42
C ILE A 107 20.86 -13.54 14.24
N MET A 108 19.59 -13.57 13.86
CA MET A 108 19.07 -14.45 12.81
C MET A 108 18.47 -13.63 11.68
N LEU A 109 18.92 -13.88 10.44
CA LEU A 109 18.31 -13.37 9.23
C LEU A 109 17.58 -14.50 8.51
N TYR A 110 16.27 -14.42 8.40
CA TYR A 110 15.42 -15.32 7.63
C TYR A 110 15.13 -14.70 6.27
N THR A 111 15.39 -15.43 5.18
CA THR A 111 14.96 -15.01 3.82
C THR A 111 13.73 -15.78 3.34
N SER A 112 13.40 -16.86 4.03
CA SER A 112 12.16 -17.62 3.93
C SER A 112 11.95 -18.37 5.26
N PRO A 113 10.77 -18.97 5.50
CA PRO A 113 10.52 -19.73 6.73
C PRO A 113 11.57 -20.83 6.99
N ASP A 114 12.10 -21.45 5.94
CA ASP A 114 13.04 -22.57 6.02
C ASP A 114 14.51 -22.17 5.77
N ASN A 115 14.79 -20.93 5.37
CA ASN A 115 16.14 -20.46 5.07
C ASN A 115 16.54 -19.31 6.01
N PHE A 116 17.56 -19.56 6.84
CA PHE A 116 18.07 -18.60 7.79
C PHE A 116 19.60 -18.60 7.87
N LEU A 117 20.14 -17.44 8.25
CA LEU A 117 21.56 -17.19 8.43
C LEU A 117 21.82 -16.64 9.82
N LYS A 118 22.86 -17.16 10.48
CA LYS A 118 23.39 -16.57 11.71
C LYS A 118 24.25 -15.37 11.34
N VAL A 119 23.97 -14.25 11.99
CA VAL A 119 24.67 -12.98 11.83
C VAL A 119 25.46 -12.72 13.10
N GLU A 120 26.74 -12.36 12.94
CA GLU A 120 27.60 -12.03 14.06
C GLU A 120 27.19 -10.69 14.68
N ASP A 121 27.43 -10.53 15.98
CA ASP A 121 27.12 -9.29 16.69
C ASP A 121 27.93 -8.12 16.12
N HIS A 122 27.32 -6.93 16.07
CA HIS A 122 27.87 -5.72 15.46
C HIS A 122 28.28 -5.85 13.98
N SER A 123 27.82 -6.88 13.27
CA SER A 123 28.06 -7.01 11.83
C SER A 123 27.01 -6.29 10.99
N SER A 124 27.32 -6.06 9.70
CA SER A 124 26.42 -5.44 8.74
C SER A 124 25.87 -6.44 7.73
N ILE A 125 24.57 -6.39 7.52
CA ILE A 125 23.83 -7.06 6.43
C ILE A 125 23.67 -6.02 5.31
N THR A 126 24.03 -6.35 4.07
CA THR A 126 23.94 -5.43 2.94
C THR A 126 23.24 -6.09 1.76
N TYR A 127 22.22 -5.41 1.23
CA TYR A 127 21.49 -5.82 0.05
C TYR A 127 22.00 -5.08 -1.18
N ASN A 128 22.23 -5.80 -2.28
CA ASN A 128 22.45 -5.15 -3.59
C ASN A 128 21.14 -4.96 -4.35
N LYS A 129 21.20 -4.29 -5.50
CA LYS A 129 20.02 -3.98 -6.34
C LYS A 129 19.37 -5.23 -6.92
N GLU A 130 20.13 -6.32 -7.00
CA GLU A 130 19.70 -7.62 -7.47
C GLU A 130 19.08 -8.49 -6.35
N GLY A 131 18.92 -7.96 -5.13
CA GLY A 131 18.29 -8.65 -4.00
C GLY A 131 19.19 -9.60 -3.21
N SER A 132 20.43 -9.82 -3.64
CA SER A 132 21.37 -10.70 -2.93
C SER A 132 21.88 -10.07 -1.63
N VAL A 133 22.14 -10.94 -0.65
CA VAL A 133 22.55 -10.55 0.71
C VAL A 133 24.04 -10.80 0.92
N LEU A 134 24.73 -9.76 1.33
CA LEU A 134 26.12 -9.77 1.75
C LEU A 134 26.19 -9.64 3.27
N VAL A 135 26.91 -10.56 3.92
CA VAL A 135 27.26 -10.45 5.35
C VAL A 135 28.78 -10.47 5.44
N LYS A 136 29.38 -9.38 5.94
CA LYS A 136 30.85 -9.19 6.02
C LYS A 136 31.61 -9.53 4.71
N SER A 137 31.11 -9.06 3.57
CA SER A 137 31.75 -9.25 2.25
C SER A 137 31.91 -10.71 1.79
N LYS A 138 31.28 -11.67 2.48
CA LYS A 138 31.03 -13.02 1.95
C LYS A 138 29.62 -13.03 1.35
N THR A 139 29.52 -13.44 0.09
CA THR A 139 28.24 -13.71 -0.57
C THR A 139 27.70 -15.02 0.00
N ILE A 140 26.67 -14.94 0.85
CA ILE A 140 26.14 -16.14 1.53
C ILE A 140 24.92 -16.70 0.81
N ALA A 141 24.24 -15.92 -0.04
CA ALA A 141 23.16 -16.43 -0.85
C ALA A 141 23.08 -15.71 -2.20
N HIS A 142 23.25 -16.46 -3.30
CA HIS A 142 22.56 -16.14 -4.53
C HIS A 142 21.10 -16.54 -4.27
N ILE A 143 20.20 -15.57 -4.20
CA ILE A 143 18.77 -15.88 -4.17
C ILE A 143 18.45 -16.37 -5.59
N ASP A 144 18.37 -17.69 -5.76
CA ASP A 144 18.05 -18.29 -7.04
C ASP A 144 16.59 -17.97 -7.38
N HIS A 145 16.36 -16.95 -8.20
CA HIS A 145 15.05 -16.50 -8.68
C HIS A 145 14.31 -17.53 -9.58
N LYS A 146 14.66 -18.82 -9.52
CA LYS A 146 14.15 -19.86 -10.43
C LYS A 146 13.00 -20.71 -9.89
N LYS A 147 12.32 -20.28 -8.82
CA LYS A 147 11.01 -20.84 -8.48
C LYS A 147 9.97 -19.75 -8.35
N GLU A 148 8.94 -19.88 -9.19
CA GLU A 148 7.68 -19.15 -9.21
C GLU A 148 6.95 -19.23 -7.85
N ALA A 149 7.44 -18.55 -6.82
CA ALA A 149 6.62 -18.23 -5.67
C ALA A 149 5.78 -17.01 -6.04
N LYS A 150 4.53 -17.24 -6.46
CA LYS A 150 3.50 -16.20 -6.64
C LYS A 150 3.09 -15.58 -5.29
N GLY A 151 4.02 -14.91 -4.62
CA GLY A 151 3.78 -14.19 -3.37
C GLY A 151 5.00 -13.35 -2.98
N LYS A 152 4.78 -12.14 -2.47
CA LYS A 152 5.85 -11.30 -1.92
C LYS A 152 6.62 -12.08 -0.86
N LEU A 153 7.91 -12.36 -1.11
CA LEU A 153 8.81 -12.95 -0.13
C LEU A 153 9.29 -11.84 0.81
N PHE A 154 9.18 -12.09 2.12
CA PHE A 154 9.65 -11.19 3.17
C PHE A 154 10.88 -11.75 3.84
N ASN A 155 11.87 -10.88 4.03
CA ASN A 155 12.98 -11.11 4.92
C ASN A 155 12.59 -10.71 6.35
N GLN A 156 13.19 -11.38 7.32
CA GLN A 156 12.99 -11.09 8.74
C GLN A 156 14.32 -11.14 9.48
N ILE A 157 14.65 -10.07 10.21
CA ILE A 157 15.78 -10.04 11.13
C ILE A 157 15.24 -10.14 12.56
N ILE A 158 15.80 -11.04 13.35
CA ILE A 158 15.57 -11.15 14.78
C ILE A 158 16.90 -10.91 15.49
N VAL A 159 16.93 -9.87 16.32
CA VAL A 159 18.05 -9.53 17.19
C VAL A 159 17.70 -9.92 18.62
N PRO A 160 18.39 -10.89 19.24
CA PRO A 160 18.13 -11.26 20.61
C PRO A 160 18.53 -10.15 21.60
N PRO A 161 18.12 -10.25 22.88
CA PRO A 161 18.63 -9.38 23.93
C PRO A 161 20.16 -9.32 23.95
N GLY A 162 20.73 -8.15 24.25
CA GLY A 162 22.18 -7.98 24.33
C GLY A 162 22.90 -7.68 23.01
N LYS A 163 22.30 -8.01 21.87
CA LYS A 163 22.96 -7.93 20.55
C LYS A 163 22.44 -6.79 19.69
N ARG A 164 23.22 -6.41 18.68
CA ARG A 164 22.90 -5.34 17.72
C ARG A 164 23.43 -5.68 16.34
N THR A 165 22.76 -5.21 15.29
CA THR A 165 23.26 -5.33 13.91
C THR A 165 22.89 -4.13 13.09
N ASN A 166 23.60 -3.95 11.98
CA ASN A 166 23.29 -2.92 10.99
C ASN A 166 22.78 -3.57 9.70
N VAL A 167 21.83 -2.89 9.04
CA VAL A 167 21.28 -3.30 7.76
C VAL A 167 21.44 -2.13 6.79
N VAL A 168 21.88 -2.43 5.58
CA VAL A 168 21.93 -1.48 4.47
C VAL A 168 21.07 -2.04 3.35
N PHE A 169 19.96 -1.37 3.06
CA PHE A 169 19.07 -1.76 1.98
C PHE A 169 19.63 -1.33 0.62
N ALA A 170 19.07 -1.91 -0.45
CA ALA A 170 19.50 -1.67 -1.83
C ALA A 170 19.30 -0.21 -2.29
N ASP A 171 18.41 0.54 -1.64
CA ASP A 171 18.17 1.96 -1.90
C ASP A 171 19.18 2.89 -1.18
N GLY A 172 20.07 2.34 -0.35
CA GLY A 172 21.04 3.08 0.45
C GLY A 172 20.54 3.48 1.84
N THR A 173 19.29 3.16 2.19
CA THR A 173 18.78 3.35 3.56
C THR A 173 19.55 2.46 4.53
N LYS A 174 19.96 3.03 5.66
CA LYS A 174 20.69 2.32 6.72
C LYS A 174 19.84 2.21 7.98
N ILE A 175 19.90 1.06 8.63
CA ILE A 175 19.21 0.79 9.89
C ILE A 175 20.20 0.21 10.88
N CYS A 176 20.25 0.77 12.08
CA CYS A 176 20.82 0.11 13.25
C CYS A 176 19.68 -0.53 14.04
N VAL A 177 19.77 -1.84 14.29
CA VAL A 177 18.74 -2.65 14.94
C VAL A 177 19.19 -2.98 16.36
N ASN A 178 18.43 -2.54 17.36
CA ASN A 178 18.78 -2.71 18.77
C ASN A 178 18.40 -4.11 19.29
N ALA A 179 18.85 -4.42 20.49
CA ALA A 179 18.55 -5.66 21.21
C ALA A 179 17.04 -5.91 21.34
N GLY A 180 16.64 -7.18 21.25
CA GLY A 180 15.25 -7.61 21.41
C GLY A 180 14.32 -7.09 20.31
N THR A 181 14.86 -6.82 19.12
CA THR A 181 14.12 -6.21 18.02
C THR A 181 13.93 -7.19 16.87
N ARG A 182 12.74 -7.14 16.29
CA ARG A 182 12.36 -7.84 15.08
C ARG A 182 12.02 -6.84 13.98
N VAL A 183 12.60 -7.04 12.80
CA VAL A 183 12.35 -6.22 11.60
C VAL A 183 11.94 -7.13 10.45
N VAL A 184 10.81 -6.83 9.81
CA VAL A 184 10.29 -7.55 8.63
C VAL A 184 10.23 -6.60 7.46
N TYR A 185 10.69 -7.02 6.29
CA TYR A 185 10.75 -6.19 5.10
C TYR A 185 10.72 -7.05 3.83
N PRO A 186 10.21 -6.53 2.70
CA PRO A 186 10.25 -7.26 1.44
C PRO A 186 11.69 -7.41 0.95
N GLU A 187 11.96 -8.47 0.20
CA GLU A 187 13.25 -8.65 -0.47
C GLU A 187 13.58 -7.46 -1.40
N VAL A 188 12.56 -6.97 -2.11
CA VAL A 188 12.62 -5.79 -2.96
C VAL A 188 11.44 -4.88 -2.61
N PHE A 189 11.73 -3.60 -2.32
CA PHE A 189 10.67 -2.61 -2.10
C PHE A 189 9.84 -2.37 -3.36
N SER A 190 8.56 -2.05 -3.19
CA SER A 190 7.70 -1.75 -4.34
C SER A 190 8.07 -0.42 -5.00
N ASP A 191 7.56 -0.22 -6.21
CA ASP A 191 7.74 1.03 -6.94
C ASP A 191 6.94 2.20 -6.34
N ASP A 192 5.96 1.92 -5.45
CA ASP A 192 5.10 2.93 -4.84
C ASP A 192 5.56 3.34 -3.43
N SER A 193 6.10 2.40 -2.64
CA SER A 193 6.50 2.64 -1.25
C SER A 193 7.57 1.67 -0.75
N ARG A 194 8.33 2.11 0.25
CA ARG A 194 9.34 1.30 0.94
C ARG A 194 8.83 1.00 2.35
N GLU A 195 8.25 -0.18 2.55
CA GLU A 195 7.60 -0.53 3.81
C GLU A 195 8.36 -1.59 4.61
N ILE A 196 8.53 -1.34 5.90
CA ILE A 196 9.06 -2.31 6.87
C ILE A 196 8.11 -2.40 8.07
N TYR A 197 8.13 -3.53 8.78
CA TYR A 197 7.49 -3.69 10.08
C TYR A 197 8.53 -3.87 11.18
N VAL A 198 8.30 -3.23 12.32
CA VAL A 198 9.22 -3.19 13.45
C VAL A 198 8.47 -3.51 14.74
N GLU A 199 9.05 -4.43 15.49
CA GLU A 199 8.72 -4.72 16.88
C GLU A 199 10.03 -4.62 17.68
N GLY A 200 10.20 -3.53 18.44
CA GLY A 200 11.45 -3.22 19.14
C GLY A 200 11.98 -1.82 18.83
N GLU A 201 13.30 -1.64 18.84
CA GLU A 201 13.94 -0.34 18.64
C GLU A 201 14.93 -0.33 17.48
N ILE A 202 14.80 0.69 16.63
CA ILE A 202 15.70 0.93 15.50
C ILE A 202 16.03 2.40 15.33
N TYR A 203 17.24 2.66 14.86
CA TYR A 203 17.69 3.96 14.36
C TYR A 203 17.83 3.89 12.84
N LEU A 204 17.25 4.84 12.10
CA LEU A 204 17.27 4.85 10.64
C LEU A 204 17.90 6.12 10.09
N GLU A 205 18.70 5.94 9.03
CA GLU A 205 19.12 6.97 8.08
C GLU A 205 18.47 6.65 6.73
N VAL A 206 17.28 7.22 6.47
CA VAL A 206 16.51 6.90 5.26
C VAL A 206 17.03 7.68 4.07
N PHE A 207 17.37 6.96 2.99
CA PHE A 207 17.77 7.57 1.74
C PHE A 207 16.61 8.40 1.16
N ARG A 208 16.92 9.61 0.68
CA ARG A 208 15.90 10.52 0.18
C ARG A 208 15.34 10.06 -1.16
N ASP A 209 14.05 9.78 -1.17
CA ASP A 209 13.26 9.43 -2.36
C ASP A 209 11.84 9.97 -2.18
N GLU A 210 11.51 11.03 -2.91
CA GLU A 210 10.21 11.71 -2.81
C GLU A 210 9.10 10.95 -3.54
N SER A 211 9.46 10.11 -4.51
CA SER A 211 8.53 9.27 -5.27
C SER A 211 8.07 8.04 -4.51
N ARG A 212 8.94 7.49 -3.64
CA ARG A 212 8.67 6.28 -2.86
C ARG A 212 8.83 6.55 -1.37
N PRO A 213 7.77 6.95 -0.65
CA PRO A 213 7.82 7.17 0.78
C PRO A 213 8.33 5.93 1.53
N PHE A 214 9.11 6.15 2.58
CA PHE A 214 9.52 5.09 3.49
C PHE A 214 8.54 5.04 4.67
N ILE A 215 8.00 3.86 4.95
CA ILE A 215 6.95 3.64 5.94
C ILE A 215 7.44 2.57 6.93
N VAL A 216 7.59 2.97 8.19
CA VAL A 216 7.82 2.03 9.29
C VAL A 216 6.49 1.75 9.96
N ARG A 217 6.06 0.50 9.90
CA ARG A 217 4.86 0.01 10.57
C ARG A 217 5.24 -0.60 11.92
N THR A 218 4.43 -0.34 12.93
CA THR A 218 4.51 -1.00 14.24
C THR A 218 3.13 -1.49 14.64
N GLU A 219 3.00 -2.17 15.77
CA GLU A 219 1.70 -2.57 16.30
C GLU A 219 0.77 -1.38 16.60
N LYS A 220 1.32 -0.21 16.96
CA LYS A 220 0.52 0.91 17.49
C LYS A 220 0.49 2.15 16.59
N MET A 221 1.50 2.32 15.72
CA MET A 221 1.65 3.51 14.88
C MET A 221 2.36 3.20 13.55
N ASN A 222 2.13 4.07 12.56
CA ASN A 222 2.86 4.14 11.31
C ASN A 222 3.68 5.41 11.26
N VAL A 223 4.91 5.33 10.76
CA VAL A 223 5.82 6.46 10.63
C VAL A 223 6.19 6.61 9.16
N ARG A 224 5.86 7.75 8.55
CA ARG A 224 6.07 8.04 7.13
C ARG A 224 7.10 9.14 6.94
N VAL A 225 8.08 8.89 6.09
CA VAL A 225 9.18 9.82 5.78
C VAL A 225 9.54 9.77 4.28
N LEU A 226 10.25 10.80 3.80
CA LEU A 226 10.78 10.84 2.43
C LEU A 226 12.31 10.74 2.37
N GLY A 227 13.00 11.03 3.47
CA GLY A 227 14.47 11.09 3.58
C GLY A 227 14.84 11.81 4.86
N THR A 228 15.04 11.04 5.92
CA THR A 228 14.95 11.52 7.31
C THR A 228 15.78 10.60 8.21
N THR A 229 16.38 11.18 9.24
CA THR A 229 17.15 10.46 10.26
C THR A 229 16.39 10.49 11.59
N PHE A 230 16.06 9.32 12.13
CA PHE A 230 15.18 9.23 13.30
C PHE A 230 15.32 7.88 14.03
N ASN A 231 14.83 7.84 15.28
CA ASN A 231 14.75 6.63 16.09
C ASN A 231 13.28 6.25 16.33
N ILE A 232 12.97 4.96 16.30
CA ILE A 232 11.69 4.40 16.75
C ILE A 232 11.98 3.41 17.87
N SER A 233 11.24 3.51 18.98
CA SER A 233 11.17 2.48 20.02
C SER A 233 9.72 2.05 20.20
N ALA A 234 9.41 0.79 19.88
CA ALA A 234 8.06 0.24 19.85
C ALA A 234 8.08 -1.25 20.27
N TYR A 235 8.59 -1.52 21.47
CA TYR A 235 8.61 -2.87 22.03
C TYR A 235 7.19 -3.31 22.44
N LYS A 236 6.81 -4.54 22.05
CA LYS A 236 5.48 -5.12 22.34
C LYS A 236 5.19 -5.26 23.83
N ASN A 237 6.21 -5.58 24.63
CA ASN A 237 6.09 -5.72 26.09
C ASN A 237 6.17 -4.37 26.85
N GLN A 238 6.27 -3.25 26.15
CA GLN A 238 6.28 -1.92 26.75
C GLN A 238 4.94 -1.21 26.52
N THR A 239 4.50 -0.49 27.55
CA THR A 239 3.28 0.33 27.49
C THR A 239 3.47 1.52 26.58
N GLU A 240 4.69 2.08 26.56
CA GLU A 240 5.05 3.26 25.79
C GLU A 240 5.71 2.91 24.45
N SER A 241 5.57 3.79 23.48
CA SER A 241 6.32 3.74 22.21
C SER A 241 6.70 5.16 21.82
N SER A 242 7.78 5.34 21.07
CA SER A 242 8.26 6.67 20.74
C SER A 242 8.92 6.78 19.39
N VAL A 243 8.88 8.01 18.86
CA VAL A 243 9.59 8.43 17.65
C VAL A 243 10.38 9.68 18.00
N VAL A 244 11.69 9.67 17.79
CA VAL A 244 12.58 10.81 18.05
C VAL A 244 13.23 11.24 16.74
N LEU A 245 13.05 12.51 16.37
CA LEU A 245 13.54 13.02 15.09
C LEU A 245 14.90 13.72 15.24
N VAL A 246 15.89 13.23 14.49
CA VAL A 246 17.24 13.81 14.42
C VAL A 246 17.30 14.88 13.33
N GLU A 247 16.94 14.52 12.09
CA GLU A 247 17.01 15.40 10.92
C GLU A 247 15.88 15.08 9.94
N GLY A 248 15.36 16.11 9.26
CA GLY A 248 14.37 15.96 8.20
C GLY A 248 12.96 16.24 8.71
N LYS A 249 11.98 15.47 8.20
CA LYS A 249 10.56 15.59 8.59
C LYS A 249 9.95 14.21 8.74
N VAL A 250 9.13 14.04 9.77
CA VAL A 250 8.39 12.80 10.04
C VAL A 250 6.91 13.12 10.18
N GLU A 251 6.08 12.27 9.59
CA GLU A 251 4.66 12.18 9.91
C GLU A 251 4.42 10.88 10.68
N VAL A 252 3.91 11.00 11.91
CA VAL A 252 3.49 9.87 12.74
C VAL A 252 1.98 9.77 12.68
N GLU A 253 1.46 8.61 12.33
CA GLU A 253 0.05 8.29 12.24
C GLU A 253 -0.30 7.17 13.22
N LEU A 254 -1.16 7.44 14.19
CA LEU A 254 -1.79 6.39 14.98
C LEU A 254 -2.70 5.53 14.09
N ILE A 255 -2.85 4.26 14.43
CA ILE A 255 -3.78 3.36 13.70
C ILE A 255 -5.23 3.88 13.75
N ASN A 256 -5.60 4.68 14.76
CA ASN A 256 -6.88 5.37 14.87
C ASN A 256 -6.96 6.74 14.16
N LYS A 257 -6.04 7.02 13.21
CA LYS A 257 -6.00 8.14 12.26
C LYS A 257 -5.53 9.52 12.77
N GLN A 258 -5.14 9.68 14.03
CA GLN A 258 -4.51 10.94 14.45
C GLN A 258 -3.12 11.05 13.81
N LYS A 259 -2.83 12.18 13.16
CA LYS A 259 -1.55 12.48 12.51
C LYS A 259 -0.84 13.61 13.22
N ILE A 260 0.47 13.44 13.47
CA ILE A 260 1.33 14.47 14.05
C ILE A 260 2.58 14.60 13.19
N LYS A 261 2.93 15.85 12.85
CA LYS A 261 4.21 16.18 12.25
C LYS A 261 5.25 16.43 13.33
N VAL A 262 6.42 15.84 13.14
CA VAL A 262 7.56 15.94 14.04
C VAL A 262 8.66 16.75 13.34
N SER A 263 9.28 17.66 14.07
CA SER A 263 10.42 18.47 13.66
C SER A 263 11.70 18.00 14.37
N PRO A 264 12.90 18.32 13.87
CA PRO A 264 14.15 17.98 14.54
C PRO A 264 14.15 18.38 16.02
N ASN A 265 14.73 17.53 16.87
CA ASN A 265 14.76 17.65 18.33
C ASN A 265 13.40 17.48 19.02
N GLU A 266 12.36 17.05 18.30
CA GLU A 266 11.09 16.66 18.89
C GLU A 266 10.98 15.13 19.02
N MET A 267 10.28 14.72 20.07
CA MET A 267 9.85 13.34 20.32
C MET A 267 8.32 13.29 20.30
N VAL A 268 7.77 12.26 19.67
CA VAL A 268 6.39 11.81 19.91
C VAL A 268 6.45 10.59 20.83
N LEU A 269 5.78 10.68 21.97
CA LEU A 269 5.59 9.59 22.92
C LEU A 269 4.13 9.13 22.84
N LEU A 270 3.93 7.86 22.53
CA LEU A 270 2.66 7.18 22.60
C LEU A 270 2.55 6.44 23.94
N SER A 271 1.60 6.84 24.78
CA SER A 271 1.32 6.19 26.06
C SER A 271 -0.19 6.17 26.29
N GLY A 272 -0.75 5.04 26.73
CA GLY A 272 -2.19 4.93 26.98
C GLY A 272 -3.10 5.16 25.76
N GLY A 273 -2.56 5.07 24.53
CA GLY A 273 -3.30 5.38 23.30
C GLY A 273 -3.27 6.86 22.88
N GLU A 274 -2.60 7.72 23.63
CA GLU A 274 -2.46 9.15 23.34
C GLU A 274 -1.05 9.49 22.85
N MET A 275 -0.96 10.34 21.83
CA MET A 275 0.31 10.90 21.37
C MET A 275 0.61 12.23 22.06
N ASN A 276 1.75 12.29 22.73
CA ASN A 276 2.28 13.51 23.34
C ASN A 276 3.58 13.92 22.63
N LYS A 277 3.67 15.19 22.22
CA LYS A 277 4.87 15.73 21.57
C LYS A 277 5.65 16.61 22.55
N LYS A 278 6.98 16.46 22.60
CA LYS A 278 7.87 17.28 23.43
C LYS A 278 9.23 17.51 22.77
N ILE A 279 9.91 18.58 23.19
CA ILE A 279 11.31 18.81 22.82
C ILE A 279 12.20 17.93 23.72
N VAL A 280 13.23 17.33 23.12
CA VAL A 280 14.16 16.45 23.81
C VAL A 280 15.60 16.70 23.35
N ASP A 281 16.56 16.29 24.18
CA ASP A 281 17.92 16.05 23.70
C ASP A 281 17.93 14.70 22.98
N VAL A 282 18.02 14.74 21.66
CA VAL A 282 17.97 13.56 20.80
C VAL A 282 19.03 12.53 21.19
N TYR A 283 20.20 12.97 21.64
CA TYR A 283 21.31 12.08 21.95
C TYR A 283 21.02 11.16 23.16
N ASP A 284 20.10 11.56 24.04
CA ASP A 284 19.66 10.74 25.16
C ASP A 284 18.91 9.48 24.69
N TYR A 285 18.37 9.50 23.47
CA TYR A 285 17.57 8.41 22.88
C TYR A 285 18.33 7.60 21.83
N ILE A 286 19.43 8.13 21.28
CA ILE A 286 20.15 7.47 20.17
C ILE A 286 21.60 7.08 20.52
N SER A 287 22.11 7.47 21.70
CA SER A 287 23.51 7.19 22.09
C SER A 287 23.86 5.69 22.11
N TRP A 288 22.87 4.82 22.29
CA TRP A 288 23.06 3.37 22.27
C TRP A 288 23.67 2.86 20.96
N LYS A 289 23.40 3.52 19.83
CA LYS A 289 23.97 3.15 18.52
C LYS A 289 25.48 3.37 18.46
N ASP A 290 26.00 4.26 19.32
CA ASP A 290 27.42 4.59 19.44
C ASP A 290 28.10 3.76 20.55
N ASN A 291 27.39 2.78 21.13
CA ASN A 291 27.78 2.01 22.32
C ASN A 291 27.96 2.92 23.55
N LEU A 292 27.15 3.97 23.67
CA LEU A 292 27.16 4.87 24.80
C LEU A 292 25.80 4.88 25.49
N LEU A 293 25.80 5.07 26.81
CA LEU A 293 24.62 5.43 27.58
C LEU A 293 24.83 6.81 28.20
N LYS A 294 24.15 7.82 27.65
CA LYS A 294 24.10 9.16 28.25
C LYS A 294 23.02 9.21 29.34
N LEU A 295 23.39 9.72 30.50
CA LEU A 295 22.55 9.78 31.70
C LEU A 295 22.46 11.23 32.16
N ASN A 296 21.22 11.71 32.36
CA ASN A 296 20.94 13.05 32.84
C ASN A 296 20.00 12.97 34.04
N ALA A 297 20.57 12.92 35.24
CA ALA A 297 19.86 12.68 36.50
C ALA A 297 18.86 11.51 36.42
N GLU A 298 19.22 10.45 35.69
CA GLU A 298 18.36 9.29 35.48
C GLU A 298 18.31 8.45 36.77
N PRO A 299 17.12 8.06 37.24
CA PRO A 299 16.99 7.16 38.38
C PRO A 299 17.73 5.83 38.16
N LEU A 300 18.53 5.39 39.15
CA LEU A 300 19.41 4.22 39.03
C LEU A 300 18.68 2.95 38.59
N HIS A 301 17.45 2.72 39.04
CA HIS A 301 16.67 1.55 38.56
C HIS A 301 16.45 1.56 37.04
N LYS A 302 16.23 2.74 36.43
CA LYS A 302 16.09 2.87 34.98
C LYS A 302 17.44 2.66 34.29
N VAL A 303 18.54 3.11 34.90
CA VAL A 303 19.90 2.83 34.40
C VAL A 303 20.17 1.34 34.39
N LEU A 304 19.90 0.64 35.50
CA LEU A 304 20.06 -0.82 35.61
C LEU A 304 19.15 -1.56 34.62
N TYR A 305 17.92 -1.10 34.40
CA TYR A 305 17.05 -1.66 33.37
C TYR A 305 17.62 -1.46 31.95
N LYS A 306 18.13 -0.26 31.64
CA LYS A 306 18.80 0.03 30.36
C LYS A 306 20.03 -0.87 30.16
N LEU A 307 20.84 -1.09 31.19
CA LEU A 307 22.00 -2.00 31.13
C LEU A 307 21.57 -3.46 30.98
N SER A 308 20.56 -3.90 31.72
CA SER A 308 20.01 -5.26 31.61
C SER A 308 19.56 -5.57 30.19
N ASN A 309 18.82 -4.64 29.56
CA ASN A 309 18.42 -4.75 28.16
C ASN A 309 19.62 -4.65 27.21
N TYR A 310 20.54 -3.74 27.47
CA TYR A 310 21.68 -3.49 26.58
C TYR A 310 22.57 -4.71 26.41
N TYR A 311 22.80 -5.45 27.51
CA TYR A 311 23.67 -6.63 27.58
C TYR A 311 22.90 -7.96 27.55
N GLY A 312 21.56 -7.94 27.61
CA GLY A 312 20.74 -9.15 27.63
C GLY A 312 20.91 -10.00 28.90
N ARG A 313 21.43 -9.42 29.98
CA ARG A 313 21.67 -10.08 31.28
C ARG A 313 20.68 -9.60 32.31
N LYS A 314 20.20 -10.49 33.16
CA LYS A 314 19.24 -10.14 34.21
C LYS A 314 19.94 -9.37 35.33
N ILE A 315 19.42 -8.19 35.66
CA ILE A 315 19.88 -7.40 36.81
C ILE A 315 18.73 -7.29 37.81
N LEU A 316 18.96 -7.80 39.02
CA LEU A 316 18.04 -7.67 40.15
C LEU A 316 18.54 -6.58 41.08
N PHE A 317 17.64 -5.71 41.53
CA PHE A 317 18.00 -4.62 42.43
C PHE A 317 16.91 -4.37 43.47
N ASP A 318 17.32 -3.80 44.60
CA ASP A 318 16.41 -3.36 45.66
C ASP A 318 15.71 -2.04 45.27
N ASN A 319 14.43 -1.92 45.64
CA ASN A 319 13.64 -0.70 45.48
C ASN A 319 14.24 0.50 46.21
N THR A 320 15.04 0.28 47.26
CA THR A 320 15.75 1.36 47.98
C THR A 320 16.73 2.14 47.09
N LEU A 321 17.12 1.59 45.94
CA LEU A 321 18.02 2.19 44.96
C LEU A 321 17.28 3.04 43.91
N ALA A 322 15.95 2.95 43.84
CA ALA A 322 15.18 3.45 42.71
C ALA A 322 15.39 4.95 42.46
N SER A 323 15.48 5.77 43.51
CA SER A 323 15.51 7.23 43.39
C SER A 323 16.91 7.84 43.28
N ILE A 324 17.99 7.05 43.30
CA ILE A 324 19.35 7.58 43.23
C ILE A 324 19.59 8.15 41.82
N PRO A 325 19.82 9.46 41.66
CA PRO A 325 20.04 10.03 40.34
C PRO A 325 21.47 9.75 39.87
N ILE A 326 21.59 9.25 38.65
CA ILE A 326 22.87 9.01 37.97
C ILE A 326 22.99 9.96 36.79
N SER A 327 24.14 10.62 36.68
CA SER A 327 24.46 11.50 35.56
C SER A 327 25.83 11.16 34.99
N GLY A 328 26.03 11.40 33.70
CA GLY A 328 27.31 11.16 33.03
C GLY A 328 27.13 10.38 31.73
N LYS A 329 28.20 9.70 31.33
CA LYS A 329 28.23 8.85 30.13
C LYS A 329 28.91 7.54 30.51
N LEU A 330 28.30 6.42 30.14
CA LEU A 330 28.91 5.11 30.23
C LEU A 330 29.30 4.65 28.83
N ASP A 331 30.55 4.21 28.66
CA ASP A 331 30.95 3.43 27.49
C ASP A 331 30.46 1.99 27.72
N LEU A 332 29.81 1.43 26.71
CA LEU A 332 29.16 0.12 26.77
C LEU A 332 29.86 -0.92 25.88
N ARG A 333 31.09 -0.63 25.46
CA ARG A 333 31.94 -1.58 24.73
C ARG A 333 32.56 -2.63 25.65
N ASP A 334 32.76 -2.27 26.91
CA ASP A 334 33.25 -3.20 27.93
C ASP A 334 32.14 -4.20 28.31
N ASN A 335 32.48 -5.23 29.08
CA ASN A 335 31.47 -6.16 29.58
C ASN A 335 30.57 -5.49 30.65
N LEU A 336 29.43 -6.10 30.93
CA LEU A 336 28.46 -5.56 31.89
C LEU A 336 29.08 -5.40 33.28
N GLU A 337 29.89 -6.35 33.71
CA GLU A 337 30.54 -6.35 35.03
C GLU A 337 31.41 -5.09 35.22
N ASP A 338 32.22 -4.74 34.23
CA ASP A 338 33.05 -3.54 34.24
C ASP A 338 32.22 -2.25 34.28
N VAL A 339 31.13 -2.19 33.50
CA VAL A 339 30.24 -1.02 33.50
C VAL A 339 29.50 -0.84 34.81
N ILE A 340 29.02 -1.92 35.44
CA ILE A 340 28.38 -1.82 36.75
C ILE A 340 29.42 -1.50 37.84
N ASN A 341 30.67 -1.97 37.73
CA ASN A 341 31.74 -1.58 38.66
C ASN A 341 31.96 -0.06 38.65
N ILE A 342 31.97 0.57 37.47
CA ILE A 342 32.02 2.05 37.35
C ILE A 342 30.83 2.71 38.07
N LEU A 343 29.63 2.11 37.98
CA LEU A 343 28.47 2.60 38.75
C LEU A 343 28.66 2.43 40.26
N ALA A 344 29.31 1.37 40.73
CA ALA A 344 29.59 1.15 42.14
C ALA A 344 30.65 2.08 42.73
N GLU A 345 31.53 2.63 41.89
CA GLU A 345 32.46 3.69 42.30
C GLU A 345 31.77 5.04 42.53
N THR A 346 30.65 5.27 41.84
CA THR A 346 29.96 6.57 41.81
C THR A 346 28.62 6.60 42.56
N ALA A 347 28.01 5.43 42.81
CA ALA A 347 26.78 5.27 43.56
C ALA A 347 26.99 4.37 44.79
N PRO A 348 26.20 4.53 45.87
CA PRO A 348 26.32 3.73 47.09
C PRO A 348 25.69 2.33 46.89
N ILE A 349 26.30 1.52 46.01
CA ILE A 349 25.84 0.17 45.67
C ILE A 349 26.90 -0.90 45.89
N ILE A 350 26.44 -2.12 46.12
CA ILE A 350 27.23 -3.35 46.20
C ILE A 350 26.71 -4.29 45.13
N ILE A 351 27.64 -4.93 44.41
CA ILE A 351 27.34 -5.86 43.32
C ILE A 351 27.67 -7.27 43.77
N THR A 352 26.80 -8.23 43.45
CA THR A 352 27.04 -9.65 43.62
C THR A 352 26.73 -10.35 42.31
N ASN A 353 27.72 -11.03 41.74
CA ASN A 353 27.54 -11.80 40.51
C ASN A 353 27.17 -13.24 40.86
N THR A 354 26.12 -13.73 40.23
CA THR A 354 25.73 -15.15 40.19
C THR A 354 25.70 -15.55 38.72
N ASP A 355 25.99 -16.80 38.38
CA ASP A 355 26.23 -17.29 37.00
C ASP A 355 25.40 -16.56 35.90
N ASP A 356 24.07 -16.43 36.08
CA ASP A 356 23.19 -15.77 35.09
C ASP A 356 22.60 -14.42 35.52
N THR A 357 22.87 -13.93 36.73
CA THR A 357 22.20 -12.74 37.29
C THR A 357 23.14 -11.87 38.11
N ILE A 358 23.06 -10.56 37.87
CA ILE A 358 23.74 -9.57 38.70
C ILE A 358 22.76 -9.03 39.73
N ILE A 359 23.13 -9.10 41.00
CA ILE A 359 22.35 -8.57 42.11
C ILE A 359 23.00 -7.26 42.58
N VAL A 360 22.24 -6.17 42.58
CA VAL A 360 22.67 -4.85 43.02
C VAL A 360 21.92 -4.46 44.30
N LYS A 361 22.65 -4.16 45.36
CA LYS A 361 22.10 -3.75 46.67
C LYS A 361 22.66 -2.39 47.09
N LYS A 362 21.96 -1.70 47.98
CA LYS A 362 22.49 -0.49 48.61
C LYS A 362 23.62 -0.86 49.56
N LYS A 363 24.69 -0.05 49.54
CA LYS A 363 25.83 -0.18 50.44
C LYS A 363 25.46 0.14 51.89
#